data_AF-A0A7R9UYW9-F1
#
_entry.id   AF-A0A7R9UYW9-F1
#
_cell.length_a   1.000
_cell.length_b   1.000
_cell.length_c   1.000
_cell.angle_alpha   90.00
_cell.angle_beta   90.00
_cell.angle_gamma   90.00
#
_symmetry.space_group_name_H-M   'P 1'
#
loop_
_entity.id
_entity.type
_entity.pdbx_description
1 polymer ?
#
loop_
_entity_poly.entity_id
_entity_poly.type
_entity_poly.pdbx_seq_one_letter_code
_entity_poly.pdbx_strand_id
1 'polypeptide(L)'
;AKAAGVPAGTEIVFAVGPFDTRALSEVERLCGRFGKGTLIVLLNAHLDSAPFGSAAQRDFFDAEFERVFCFRPVRTATEPPEQLLVYRAHPQPWTLARMRASGRPTAIAEQDARFSREDIERALARAARVER
;
A
#
# COMPACT_ATOMS: atom_id res chain seq x y z
N ALA A 1 -17.59 16.31 -10.20
CA ALA A 1 -18.01 14.95 -9.81
C ALA A 1 -16.78 14.19 -9.34
N LYS A 2 -16.81 13.59 -8.14
CA LYS A 2 -15.68 12.84 -7.60
C LYS A 2 -15.65 11.49 -8.32
N ALA A 3 -14.90 11.41 -9.42
CA ALA A 3 -14.83 10.20 -10.23
C ALA A 3 -14.34 9.06 -9.34
N ALA A 4 -15.16 8.02 -9.17
CA ALA A 4 -14.74 6.76 -8.59
C ALA A 4 -13.52 6.28 -9.39
N GLY A 5 -12.41 5.98 -8.71
CA GLY A 5 -11.09 5.78 -9.31
C GLY A 5 -10.95 4.53 -10.19
N VAL A 6 -12.06 3.87 -10.54
CA VAL A 6 -12.10 2.65 -11.34
C VAL A 6 -13.08 2.88 -12.50
N PRO A 7 -12.63 2.81 -13.77
CA PRO A 7 -13.49 2.95 -14.94
C PRO A 7 -14.68 1.99 -14.93
N ALA A 8 -15.78 2.37 -15.58
CA ALA A 8 -16.92 1.47 -15.76
C ALA A 8 -16.50 0.25 -16.61
N GLY A 9 -16.93 -0.94 -16.20
CA GLY A 9 -16.59 -2.19 -16.88
C GLY A 9 -15.22 -2.76 -16.51
N THR A 10 -14.48 -2.16 -15.56
CA THR A 10 -13.27 -2.79 -15.01
C THR A 10 -13.61 -4.09 -14.31
N GLU A 11 -12.97 -5.18 -14.73
CA GLU A 11 -13.06 -6.47 -14.03
C GLU A 11 -12.26 -6.40 -12.73
N ILE A 12 -12.78 -6.98 -11.65
CA ILE A 12 -12.11 -6.98 -10.34
C ILE A 12 -11.79 -8.42 -9.96
N VAL A 13 -10.53 -8.69 -9.68
CA VAL A 13 -10.06 -10.00 -9.21
C VAL A 13 -9.55 -9.85 -7.78
N PHE A 14 -10.10 -10.65 -6.87
CA PHE A 14 -9.62 -10.75 -5.50
C PHE A 14 -8.69 -11.96 -5.37
N ALA A 15 -7.44 -11.73 -5.01
CA ALA A 15 -6.51 -12.78 -4.62
C ALA A 15 -6.28 -12.69 -3.11
N VAL A 16 -6.72 -13.70 -2.37
CA VAL A 16 -6.63 -13.72 -0.90
C VAL A 16 -5.44 -14.57 -0.49
N GLY A 17 -4.48 -13.96 0.20
CA GLY A 17 -3.33 -14.66 0.76
C GLY A 17 -2.45 -15.40 -0.25
N PRO A 18 -1.96 -14.78 -1.34
CA PRO A 18 -0.90 -15.35 -2.16
C PRO A 18 0.42 -15.35 -1.37
N PHE A 19 0.56 -16.28 -0.44
CA PHE A 19 1.65 -16.33 0.53
C PHE A 19 2.89 -17.09 0.05
N ASP A 20 2.79 -17.78 -1.08
CA ASP A 20 3.89 -18.58 -1.65
C ASP A 20 4.25 -18.16 -3.07
N THR A 21 5.43 -18.58 -3.52
CA THR A 21 5.98 -18.29 -4.85
C THR A 21 5.02 -18.73 -5.97
N ARG A 22 4.34 -19.86 -5.80
CA ARG A 22 3.45 -20.42 -6.81
C ARG A 22 2.21 -19.55 -6.98
N ALA A 23 1.58 -19.15 -5.88
CA ALA A 23 0.42 -18.26 -5.88
C ALA A 23 0.75 -16.89 -6.50
N LEU A 24 1.95 -16.36 -6.23
CA LEU A 24 2.41 -15.12 -6.85
C LEU A 24 2.61 -15.27 -8.36
N SER A 25 3.19 -16.38 -8.83
CA SER A 25 3.29 -16.67 -10.27
C SER A 25 1.93 -16.80 -10.94
N GLU A 26 0.93 -17.33 -10.23
CA GLU A 26 -0.45 -17.37 -10.73
C GLU A 26 -1.05 -15.98 -10.86
N VAL A 27 -0.83 -15.10 -9.87
CA VAL A 27 -1.24 -13.70 -9.95
C VAL A 27 -0.56 -12.99 -11.12
N GLU A 28 0.75 -13.15 -11.30
CA GLU A 28 1.51 -12.62 -12.44
C GLU A 28 0.95 -13.10 -13.78
N ARG A 29 0.61 -14.39 -13.88
CA ARG A 29 -0.03 -14.95 -15.07
C ARG A 29 -1.42 -14.37 -15.33
N LEU A 30 -2.21 -14.15 -14.28
CA LEU A 30 -3.52 -13.49 -14.38
C LEU A 30 -3.36 -12.05 -14.87
N CYS A 31 -2.42 -11.29 -14.31
CA CYS A 31 -2.08 -9.94 -14.75
C CYS A 31 -1.79 -9.91 -16.27
N GLY A 32 -0.96 -10.83 -16.75
CA GLY A 32 -0.61 -10.92 -18.17
C GLY A 32 -1.80 -11.30 -19.07
N ARG A 33 -2.75 -12.08 -18.56
CA ARG A 33 -3.93 -12.52 -19.32
C ARG A 33 -5.00 -11.44 -19.46
N PHE A 34 -5.26 -10.69 -18.39
CA PHE A 34 -6.39 -9.77 -18.32
C PHE A 34 -6.10 -8.36 -18.85
N GLY A 35 -4.82 -7.97 -18.98
CA GLY A 35 -4.41 -6.73 -19.63
C GLY A 35 -4.88 -5.44 -18.94
N LYS A 36 -4.77 -4.32 -19.66
CA LYS A 36 -5.11 -2.97 -19.17
C LYS A 36 -6.64 -2.79 -19.12
N GLY A 37 -7.23 -3.07 -17.96
CA GLY A 37 -8.68 -3.06 -17.77
C GLY A 37 -9.19 -3.85 -16.58
N THR A 38 -8.28 -4.51 -15.84
CA THR A 38 -8.59 -5.31 -14.66
C THR A 38 -7.89 -4.75 -13.44
N LEU A 39 -8.63 -4.63 -12.33
CA LEU A 39 -8.10 -4.29 -11.01
C LEU A 39 -7.87 -5.58 -10.23
N ILE A 40 -6.63 -5.83 -9.83
CA ILE A 40 -6.30 -6.96 -8.97
C ILE A 40 -6.14 -6.45 -7.54
N VAL A 41 -6.97 -6.95 -6.64
CA VAL A 41 -6.96 -6.62 -5.22
C VAL A 41 -6.34 -7.79 -4.45
N LEU A 42 -5.17 -7.55 -3.89
CA LEU A 42 -4.51 -8.53 -3.02
C LEU A 42 -4.98 -8.31 -1.57
N LEU A 43 -5.68 -9.29 -1.01
CA LEU A 43 -6.15 -9.26 0.36
C LEU A 43 -5.22 -10.09 1.25
N ASN A 44 -4.92 -9.58 2.44
CA ASN A 44 -3.99 -10.19 3.40
C ASN A 44 -2.61 -10.52 2.79
N ALA A 45 -2.17 -9.78 1.77
CA ALA A 45 -0.88 -9.98 1.12
C ALA A 45 0.04 -8.80 1.36
N HIS A 46 1.30 -9.06 1.71
CA HIS A 46 2.31 -8.03 1.88
C HIS A 46 3.39 -8.22 0.82
N LEU A 47 3.23 -7.56 -0.34
CA LEU A 47 4.21 -7.66 -1.45
C LEU A 47 5.63 -7.27 -1.01
N ASP A 48 5.79 -6.35 -0.06
CA ASP A 48 7.12 -5.94 0.42
C ASP A 48 7.91 -7.11 1.07
N SER A 49 7.20 -8.07 1.66
CA SER A 49 7.77 -9.26 2.32
C SER A 49 7.35 -10.56 1.63
N ALA A 50 6.84 -10.48 0.41
CA ALA A 50 6.37 -11.64 -0.32
C ALA A 50 7.56 -12.52 -0.75
N PRO A 51 7.43 -13.86 -0.69
CA PRO A 51 8.46 -14.77 -1.14
C PRO A 51 8.41 -14.86 -2.67
N PHE A 52 8.97 -13.86 -3.36
CA PHE A 52 9.08 -13.89 -4.82
C PHE A 52 10.02 -15.01 -5.27
N GLY A 53 9.67 -15.69 -6.37
CA GLY A 53 10.48 -16.76 -6.95
C GLY A 53 11.75 -16.26 -7.65
N SER A 54 11.81 -14.99 -8.01
CA SER A 54 12.95 -14.35 -8.67
C SER A 54 12.94 -12.83 -8.46
N ALA A 55 14.08 -12.16 -8.75
CA ALA A 55 14.14 -10.69 -8.78
C ALA A 55 13.23 -10.10 -9.86
N ALA A 56 13.18 -10.74 -11.03
CA ALA A 56 12.31 -10.31 -12.14
C ALA A 56 10.82 -10.33 -11.75
N GLN A 57 10.37 -11.33 -10.98
CA GLN A 57 8.99 -11.36 -10.49
C GLN A 57 8.70 -10.23 -9.50
N ARG A 58 9.66 -9.88 -8.63
CA ARG A 58 9.52 -8.72 -7.75
C ARG A 58 9.40 -7.43 -8.57
N ASP A 59 10.29 -7.26 -9.55
CA ASP A 59 10.33 -6.06 -10.40
C ASP A 59 9.03 -5.92 -11.22
N PHE A 60 8.44 -7.02 -11.68
CA PHE A 60 7.12 -7.01 -12.31
C PHE A 60 6.06 -6.33 -11.42
N PHE A 61 5.95 -6.72 -10.15
CA PHE A 61 4.95 -6.13 -9.25
C PHE A 61 5.29 -4.70 -8.79
N ASP A 62 6.58 -4.36 -8.73
CA ASP A 62 7.03 -3.05 -8.24
C ASP A 62 7.10 -1.97 -9.34
N ALA A 63 7.38 -2.36 -10.59
CA ALA A 63 7.58 -1.42 -11.70
C ALA A 63 6.38 -1.33 -12.65
N GLU A 64 5.69 -2.43 -12.93
CA GLU A 64 4.58 -2.45 -13.90
C GLU A 64 3.23 -2.02 -13.30
N PHE A 65 3.11 -2.01 -11.96
CA PHE A 65 1.87 -1.71 -11.25
C PHE A 65 1.99 -0.47 -10.37
N GLU A 66 1.04 0.44 -10.51
CA GLU A 66 0.83 1.53 -9.55
C GLU A 66 0.02 1.01 -8.36
N ARG A 67 0.53 1.17 -7.14
CA ARG A 67 -0.19 0.80 -5.92
C ARG A 67 -1.30 1.84 -5.64
N VAL A 68 -2.50 1.58 -6.16
CA VAL A 68 -3.65 2.50 -6.11
C VAL A 68 -4.24 2.64 -4.69
N PHE A 69 -4.28 1.55 -3.93
CA PHE A 69 -4.77 1.54 -2.55
C PHE A 69 -3.80 0.74 -1.68
N CYS A 70 -3.20 1.42 -0.71
CA CYS A 70 -2.33 0.80 0.28
C CYS A 70 -2.84 1.15 1.66
N PHE A 71 -2.94 0.16 2.54
CA PHE A 71 -3.21 0.33 3.95
C PHE A 71 -2.22 -0.52 4.71
N ARG A 72 -1.28 0.11 5.43
CA ARG A 72 -0.21 -0.60 6.12
C ARG A 72 -0.01 -0.06 7.52
N PRO A 73 -0.21 -0.88 8.57
CA PRO A 73 0.26 -0.56 9.91
C PRO A 73 1.78 -0.40 9.92
N VAL A 74 2.26 0.63 10.60
CA VAL A 74 3.69 0.92 10.74
C VAL A 74 4.13 0.52 12.14
N ARG A 75 5.22 -0.25 12.21
CA ARG A 75 5.90 -0.54 13.47
C ARG A 75 7.06 0.42 13.64
N THR A 76 7.11 1.12 14.76
CA THR A 76 8.25 1.95 15.14
C THR A 76 8.73 1.53 16.53
N ALA A 77 9.91 2.01 16.94
CA ALA A 77 10.42 1.76 18.28
C ALA A 77 9.69 2.58 19.36
N THR A 78 9.00 3.66 18.97
CA THR A 78 8.50 4.70 19.88
C THR A 78 6.98 4.74 19.99
N GLU A 79 6.24 4.17 19.02
CA GLU A 79 4.78 4.12 19.04
C GLU A 79 4.28 2.68 18.92
N PRO A 80 3.13 2.34 19.53
CA PRO A 80 2.52 1.04 19.39
C PRO A 80 2.24 0.69 17.91
N PRO A 81 2.43 -0.58 17.49
CA PRO A 81 2.21 -1.05 16.10
C PRO A 81 0.85 -0.70 15.50
N GLU A 82 -0.13 -0.46 16.37
CA GLU A 82 -1.56 -0.37 16.07
C GLU A 82 -2.01 1.09 15.88
N GLN A 83 -1.09 2.04 16.10
CA GLN A 83 -1.40 3.46 16.13
C GLN A 83 -0.93 4.23 14.91
N LEU A 84 -0.04 3.67 14.08
CA LEU A 84 0.47 4.36 12.90
C LEU A 84 0.13 3.59 11.63
N LEU A 85 -0.24 4.33 10.59
CA LEU A 85 -0.53 3.76 9.29
C LEU A 85 0.00 4.64 8.16
N VAL A 86 0.47 3.99 7.10
CA VAL A 86 0.73 4.64 5.81
C VAL A 86 -0.34 4.19 4.85
N TYR A 87 -1.01 5.16 4.21
CA TYR A 87 -2.01 4.87 3.20
C TYR A 87 -1.95 5.82 2.02
N ARG A 88 -2.56 5.39 0.92
CA ARG A 88 -2.78 6.21 -0.27
C ARG A 88 -4.04 5.74 -0.98
N ALA A 89 -4.80 6.68 -1.50
CA ALA A 89 -5.82 6.45 -2.52
C ALA A 89 -5.42 7.28 -3.75
N HIS A 90 -4.72 6.66 -4.70
CA HIS A 90 -4.21 7.33 -5.89
C HIS A 90 -5.35 8.09 -6.61
N PRO A 91 -5.11 9.32 -7.12
CA PRO A 91 -3.82 10.00 -7.28
C PRO A 91 -3.37 10.85 -6.09
N GLN A 92 -4.05 10.77 -4.94
CA GLN A 92 -3.68 11.57 -3.77
C GLN A 92 -2.26 11.24 -3.27
N PRO A 93 -1.57 12.15 -2.57
CA PRO A 93 -0.27 11.85 -1.99
C PRO A 93 -0.35 10.68 -1.00
N TRP A 94 0.80 10.08 -0.70
CA TRP A 94 0.93 9.17 0.43
C TRP A 94 0.73 9.94 1.73
N THR A 95 -0.03 9.37 2.66
CA THR A 95 -0.29 9.95 3.96
C THR A 95 0.23 9.02 5.05
N LEU A 96 1.08 9.55 5.93
CA LEU A 96 1.39 8.96 7.23
C LEU A 96 0.37 9.51 8.24
N ALA A 97 -0.34 8.64 8.94
CA ALA A 97 -1.39 9.04 9.87
C ALA A 97 -1.37 8.22 11.16
N ARG A 98 -1.90 8.82 12.24
CA ARG A 98 -2.25 8.12 13.47
C ARG A 98 -3.67 7.55 13.38
N MET A 99 -3.81 6.26 13.64
CA MET A 99 -5.10 5.60 13.88
C MET A 99 -5.77 6.24 15.11
N ARG A 100 -7.09 6.42 15.06
CA ARG A 100 -7.89 6.77 16.23
C ARG A 100 -8.75 5.57 16.63
N ALA A 101 -9.08 5.47 17.91
CA ALA A 101 -10.00 4.45 18.41
C ALA A 101 -11.37 4.50 17.70
N SER A 102 -11.79 5.70 17.28
CA SER A 102 -12.95 5.91 16.43
C SER A 102 -12.74 7.10 15.48
N GLY A 103 -13.38 7.04 14.32
CA GLY A 103 -13.32 8.10 13.30
C GLY A 103 -12.16 7.96 12.31
N ARG A 104 -11.88 9.04 11.58
CA ARG A 104 -10.85 9.05 10.54
C ARG A 104 -9.44 9.13 11.15
N PRO A 105 -8.43 8.50 10.53
CA PRO A 105 -7.03 8.70 10.89
C PRO A 105 -6.65 10.18 10.86
N THR A 106 -5.76 10.58 11.77
CA THR A 106 -5.22 11.95 11.82
C THR A 106 -3.90 12.00 11.06
N ALA A 107 -3.85 12.79 9.98
CA ALA A 107 -2.64 12.93 9.17
C ALA A 107 -1.51 13.59 9.98
N ILE A 108 -0.31 13.04 9.82
CA ILE A 108 0.95 13.53 10.41
C ILE A 108 1.79 14.20 9.32
N ALA A 109 1.90 13.56 8.16
CA ALA A 109 2.66 14.04 7.01
C ALA A 109 2.08 13.49 5.70
N GLU A 110 2.34 14.21 4.62
CA GLU A 110 1.99 13.82 3.25
C GLU A 110 3.19 14.03 2.32
N GLN A 111 3.36 13.13 1.34
CA GLN A 111 4.38 13.24 0.30
C GLN A 111 3.97 12.45 -0.96
N ASP A 112 4.51 12.84 -2.12
CA ASP A 112 4.16 12.19 -3.41
C ASP A 112 4.76 10.78 -3.55
N ALA A 113 5.96 10.58 -2.99
CA ALA A 113 6.62 9.29 -2.97
C ALA A 113 6.20 8.47 -1.74
N ARG A 114 6.27 7.14 -1.84
CA ARG A 114 5.98 6.27 -0.69
C ARG A 114 6.97 6.55 0.46
N PHE A 115 6.45 6.61 1.69
CA PHE A 115 7.27 6.79 2.89
C PHE A 115 8.29 5.66 3.05
N SER A 116 9.56 6.05 3.11
CA SER A 116 10.64 5.19 3.60
C SER A 116 10.59 5.08 5.14
N ARG A 117 11.33 4.13 5.71
CA ARG A 117 11.47 4.04 7.17
C ARG A 117 12.04 5.33 7.77
N GLU A 118 13.04 5.90 7.11
CA GLU A 118 13.68 7.13 7.55
C GLU A 118 12.72 8.33 7.47
N ASP A 119 11.89 8.40 6.42
CA ASP A 119 10.88 9.45 6.25
C ASP A 119 9.89 9.43 7.42
N ILE A 120 9.46 8.23 7.84
CA ILE A 120 8.53 8.06 8.96
C ILE A 120 9.17 8.55 10.26
N GLU A 121 10.39 8.12 10.56
CA GLU A 121 11.08 8.51 11.79
C GLU A 121 11.28 10.04 11.86
N ARG A 122 11.65 10.67 10.74
CA ARG A 122 11.76 12.14 10.64
C ARG A 122 10.42 12.84 10.81
N ALA A 123 9.35 12.33 10.20
CA ALA A 123 8.01 12.91 10.32
C ALA A 123 7.48 12.86 11.76
N LEU A 124 7.68 11.75 12.46
CA LEU A 124 7.29 11.59 13.87
C LEU A 124 8.08 12.52 14.78
N ALA A 125 9.40 12.61 14.60
CA ALA A 125 10.25 13.53 15.36
C ALA A 125 9.83 15.00 15.17
N ARG A 126 9.42 15.38 13.95
CA ARG A 126 8.89 16.72 13.67
C ARG A 126 7.55 16.97 14.37
N ALA A 127 6.61 16.02 14.29
CA ALA A 127 5.29 16.15 14.92
C ALA A 127 5.40 16.31 16.45
N ALA A 128 6.26 15.51 17.10
CA ALA A 128 6.49 15.58 18.54
C ALA A 128 7.07 16.92 19.04
N ARG A 129 7.70 17.72 18.16
CA ARG A 129 8.19 19.07 18.48
C ARG A 129 7.11 20.13 18.40
N VAL A 130 6.09 19.92 17.57
CA VAL A 130 4.97 20.85 17.39
C VAL A 130 3.92 20.69 18.48
N GLU A 131 3.82 19.51 19.08
CA GLU A 131 2.91 19.21 20.21
C GLU A 131 3.45 19.65 21.59
N ARG A 132 4.64 20.25 21.67
CA ARG A 132 5.24 20.81 22.89
C ARG A 132 5.12 22.33 22.92
#